data_AF-A0A7C4U8P0-F1
#
_entry.id   AF-A0A7C4U8P0-F1
#
_cell.length_a   1.000
_cell.length_b   1.000
_cell.length_c   1.000
_cell.angle_alpha   90.00
_cell.angle_beta   90.00
_cell.angle_gamma   90.00
#
_symmetry.space_group_name_H-M   'P 1'
#
loop_
_entity.id
_entity.type
_entity.pdbx_description
1 polymer ?
#
loop_
_entity_poly.entity_id
_entity_poly.type
_entity_poly.pdbx_seq_one_letter_code
_entity_poly.pdbx_strand_id
1 'polypeptide(L)' 'MTTAKSVSKRIRITKNGKIVRRPMAVDHFRTRKNGKQVQVRRKTRSIDYPIRKLLNY' A
#
# COMPACT_ATOMS: atom_id res chain seq x y z
N MET A 1 -18.92 -16.17 -0.28
CA MET A 1 -17.73 -15.48 -0.83
C MET A 1 -16.63 -15.47 0.21
N THR A 2 -15.44 -15.97 -0.13
CA THR A 2 -14.27 -15.89 0.75
C THR A 2 -13.53 -14.58 0.48
N THR A 3 -13.17 -13.85 1.54
CA THR A 3 -12.39 -12.62 1.38
C THR A 3 -10.90 -12.96 1.26
N ALA A 4 -10.20 -12.45 0.25
CA ALA A 4 -8.75 -12.50 0.19
C ALA A 4 -8.15 -11.72 1.39
N LYS A 5 -7.82 -12.43 2.48
CA LYS A 5 -7.34 -11.82 3.73
C LYS A 5 -6.03 -11.05 3.55
N SER A 6 -5.20 -11.48 2.59
CA SER A 6 -3.97 -10.78 2.20
C SER A 6 -4.26 -9.35 1.73
N VAL A 7 -5.29 -9.18 0.91
CA VAL A 7 -5.73 -7.88 0.38
C VAL A 7 -6.36 -7.03 1.48
N SER A 8 -7.34 -7.59 2.20
CA SER A 8 -8.07 -6.87 3.25
C SER A 8 -7.16 -6.33 4.36
N LYS A 9 -6.09 -7.06 4.73
CA LYS A 9 -5.14 -6.62 5.75
C LYS A 9 -4.16 -5.55 5.29
N ARG A 10 -3.87 -5.45 3.98
CA ARG A 10 -2.74 -4.65 3.44
C ARG A 10 -3.18 -3.44 2.63
N ILE A 11 -4.39 -3.49 2.06
CA ILE A 11 -4.92 -2.50 1.13
C ILE A 11 -6.22 -1.95 1.69
N ARG A 12 -6.32 -0.63 1.75
CA ARG A 12 -7.55 0.07 2.17
C ARG A 12 -8.18 0.76 0.98
N ILE A 13 -9.49 0.59 0.84
CA ILE A 13 -10.31 1.37 -0.09
C ILE A 13 -10.91 2.53 0.72
N THR A 14 -10.67 3.75 0.28
CA THR A 14 -11.23 4.96 0.91
C THR A 14 -12.67 5.18 0.50
N LYS A 15 -13.40 6.04 1.23
CA LYS A 15 -14.79 6.40 0.90
C LYS A 15 -14.96 6.90 -0.53
N ASN A 16 -13.94 7.57 -1.08
CA ASN A 16 -13.93 8.12 -2.43
C ASN A 16 -13.50 7.09 -3.49
N GLY A 17 -13.42 5.80 -3.15
CA GLY A 17 -13.01 4.73 -4.06
C GLY A 17 -11.50 4.64 -4.32
N LYS A 18 -10.68 5.54 -3.77
CA LYS A 18 -9.22 5.47 -3.96
C LYS A 18 -8.62 4.29 -3.18
N ILE A 19 -7.73 3.55 -3.83
CA ILE A 19 -6.96 2.46 -3.24
C ILE A 19 -5.69 3.03 -2.62
N VAL A 20 -5.46 2.75 -1.33
CA VAL A 20 -4.27 3.21 -0.60
C VAL A 20 -3.54 2.06 0.08
N ARG A 21 -2.21 2.16 0.13
CA ARG A 21 -1.32 1.19 0.79
C ARG A 21 -0.10 1.84 1.44
N ARG A 22 0.54 1.11 2.36
CA ARG A 22 1.88 1.45 2.86
C ARG A 22 2.92 1.30 1.73
N PRO A 23 3.95 2.16 1.66
CA PRO A 23 5.11 1.92 0.80
C PRO A 23 5.82 0.61 1.13
N MET A 24 6.44 -0.02 0.13
CA MET A 24 7.20 -1.26 0.32
C MET A 24 8.62 -0.96 0.82
N ALA A 25 9.30 -1.98 1.37
CA ALA A 25 10.69 -1.93 1.80
C ALA A 25 11.02 -0.82 2.82
N VAL A 26 10.16 -0.66 3.84
CA VAL A 26 10.33 0.35 4.89
C VAL A 26 11.05 -0.21 6.12
N ASP A 27 10.99 -1.51 6.36
CA ASP A 27 11.37 -2.09 7.65
C ASP A 27 12.86 -2.46 7.77
N HIS A 28 13.51 -2.89 6.67
CA HIS A 28 14.92 -3.29 6.68
C HIS A 28 15.84 -2.36 5.87
N PHE A 29 17.14 -2.43 6.19
CA PHE A 29 18.24 -1.68 5.55
C PHE A 29 18.00 -0.17 5.50
N ARG A 30 17.46 0.42 6.58
CA ARG A 30 17.21 1.87 6.66
C ARG A 30 18.49 2.69 6.79
N THR A 31 19.53 2.12 7.41
CA THR A 31 20.85 2.75 7.60
C THR A 31 21.54 3.10 6.28
N ARG A 32 21.27 2.34 5.20
CA ARG A 32 21.81 2.57 3.85
C ARG A 32 21.03 3.61 3.04
N LYS A 33 19.91 4.14 3.56
CA LYS A 33 19.01 5.05 2.85
C LYS A 33 19.21 6.46 3.38
N ASN A 34 19.20 7.44 2.48
CA ASN A 34 19.21 8.86 2.87
C ASN A 34 17.91 9.21 3.63
N GLY A 35 17.99 10.10 4.64
CA GLY A 35 16.86 10.62 5.40
C GLY A 35 15.69 11.09 4.53
N LYS A 36 15.96 11.80 3.42
CA LYS A 36 14.91 12.23 2.46
C LYS A 36 14.14 11.04 1.87
N GLN A 37 14.85 9.97 1.49
CA GLN A 37 14.24 8.74 0.97
C GLN A 37 13.42 8.02 2.04
N VAL A 38 13.86 8.06 3.31
CA VAL A 38 13.12 7.51 4.43
C VAL A 38 11.85 8.31 4.70
N GLN A 39 11.91 9.64 4.66
CA GLN A 39 10.79 10.54 4.91
C GLN A 39 9.68 10.37 3.85
N VAL A 40 10.04 10.29 2.57
CA VAL A 40 9.09 10.05 1.46
C VAL A 40 8.35 8.72 1.61
N ARG A 41 8.96 7.72 2.27
CA ARG A 41 8.36 6.40 2.51
C ARG A 41 7.48 6.31 3.77
N ARG A 42 7.40 7.37 4.60
CA ARG A 42 6.53 7.40 5.79
C ARG A 42 5.05 7.58 5.44
N LYS A 43 4.75 8.26 4.33
CA LYS A 43 3.37 8.55 3.90
C LYS A 43 2.75 7.37 3.15
N THR A 44 1.47 7.12 3.40
CA THR A 44 0.65 6.16 2.62
C THR A 44 0.59 6.61 1.16
N ARG A 45 0.62 5.66 0.22
CA ARG A 45 0.56 5.93 -1.21
C ARG A 45 -0.75 5.45 -1.80
N SER A 46 -1.33 6.26 -2.68
CA SER A 46 -2.38 5.82 -3.58
C SER A 46 -1.78 4.93 -4.66
N ILE A 47 -2.57 3.97 -5.12
CA ILE A 47 -2.24 3.16 -6.28
C ILE A 47 -3.24 3.53 -7.37
N ASP A 48 -2.72 3.81 -8.56
CA ASP A 48 -3.55 3.88 -9.75
C ASP A 48 -3.72 2.46 -10.29
N TYR A 49 -4.77 1.78 -9.85
CA TYR A 49 -5.05 0.40 -10.23
C TYR A 49 -6.57 0.15 -10.29
N PRO A 50 -7.07 -0.64 -11.25
CA PRO A 50 -8.50 -0.94 -11.34
C PRO A 50 -8.98 -1.78 -10.15
N ILE A 51 -10.00 -1.30 -9.44
CA ILE A 51 -10.59 -1.97 -8.27
C ILE A 51 -11.09 -3.38 -8.62
N ARG A 52 -11.71 -3.54 -9.79
CA ARG A 52 -12.32 -4.81 -10.25
C ARG A 52 -11.30 -5.95 -10.34
N LYS A 53 -10.06 -5.63 -10.70
CA LYS A 53 -8.96 -6.59 -10.81
C LYS A 53 -8.38 -6.99 -9.43
N LEU A 54 -8.66 -6.20 -8.40
CA LEU A 54 -8.24 -6.45 -7.01
C LEU A 54 -9.21 -7.38 -6.27
N LEU A 55 -10.49 -7.36 -6.68
CA LEU A 55 -11.56 -8.18 -6.11
C LEU A 55 -11.68 -9.56 -6.77
N ASN A 56 -11.21 -9.71 -8.02
CA ASN A 56 -11.23 -10.96 -8.78
C ASN A 56 -9.96 -11.83 -8.55
N TYR A 57 -9.26 -11.62 -7.42
CA TYR A 57 -8.10 -12.41 -7.01
C TYR A 57 -8.51 -13.56 -6.10
#